data_AF-A0A7W2LZP9-F1
#
_entry.id   AF-A0A7W2LZP9-F1
#
_cell.length_a   1.000
_cell.length_b   1.000
_cell.length_c   1.000
_cell.angle_alpha   90.00
_cell.angle_beta   90.00
_cell.angle_gamma   90.00
#
_symmetry.space_group_name_H-M   'P 1'
#
loop_
_entity.id
_entity.type
_entity.pdbx_description
1 polymer ?
#
loop_
_entity_poly.entity_id
_entity_poly.type
_entity_poly.pdbx_seq_one_letter_code
_entity_poly.pdbx_strand_id
1 'polypeptide(L)'
;MPRRRELTITLKPLQLILCVALGLWLGAMAIALSLLLAHQLWPLPPEQQTAAPAVAPAPVQPADAQAEMFERYKHMLQQQEQQQAAEAAQGNPRNLNSPKCQFWLQQNRTAPTDKSQANVLEFCY
;
A
#
# COMPACT_ATOMS: atom_id res chain seq x y z
N MET A 1 -28.74 -10.20 -39.14
CA MET A 1 -28.53 -11.32 -38.20
C MET A 1 -27.04 -11.63 -38.13
N PRO A 2 -26.31 -11.25 -37.08
CA PRO A 2 -24.89 -11.60 -36.96
C PRO A 2 -24.78 -13.10 -36.65
N ARG A 3 -24.16 -13.87 -37.55
CA ARG A 3 -23.83 -15.27 -37.29
C ARG A 3 -22.72 -15.33 -36.25
N ARG A 4 -23.06 -15.78 -35.04
CA ARG A 4 -22.12 -16.10 -33.96
C ARG A 4 -21.23 -17.25 -34.46
N ARG A 5 -19.99 -16.96 -34.83
CA ARG A 5 -18.98 -18.00 -35.09
C ARG A 5 -18.49 -18.47 -33.73
N GLU A 6 -18.96 -19.63 -33.30
CA GLU A 6 -18.39 -20.30 -32.14
C GLU A 6 -17.01 -20.83 -32.54
N LEU A 7 -15.96 -20.12 -32.13
CA LEU A 7 -14.61 -20.66 -32.15
C LEU A 7 -14.54 -21.74 -31.09
N THR A 8 -14.78 -22.98 -31.49
CA THR A 8 -14.49 -24.16 -30.66
C THR A 8 -12.98 -24.29 -30.57
N ILE A 9 -12.41 -23.60 -29.60
CA ILE A 9 -10.99 -23.65 -29.29
C ILE A 9 -10.71 -25.06 -28.75
N THR A 10 -10.16 -25.93 -29.59
CA THR A 10 -9.71 -27.29 -29.24
C THR A 10 -8.39 -27.24 -28.47
N LEU A 11 -8.30 -26.41 -27.43
CA LEU A 11 -7.17 -26.46 -26.51
C LEU A 11 -7.33 -27.72 -25.66
N LYS A 12 -6.35 -28.63 -25.72
CA LYS A 12 -6.32 -29.81 -24.87
C LYS A 12 -6.32 -29.32 -23.41
N PRO A 13 -7.38 -29.58 -22.62
CA PRO A 13 -7.54 -29.00 -21.29
C PRO A 13 -6.39 -29.37 -20.36
N LEU A 14 -5.82 -30.57 -20.56
CA LEU A 14 -4.66 -31.08 -19.83
C LEU A 14 -3.39 -30.25 -20.09
N GLN A 15 -3.18 -29.77 -21.32
CA GLN A 15 -2.05 -28.91 -21.67
C GLN A 15 -2.19 -27.52 -21.05
N LEU A 16 -3.41 -26.98 -20.99
CA LEU A 16 -3.67 -25.70 -20.31
C LEU A 16 -3.41 -25.79 -18.82
N ILE A 17 -3.91 -26.85 -18.16
CA ILE A 17 -3.67 -27.08 -16.74
C ILE A 17 -2.17 -27.19 -16.46
N LEU A 18 -1.43 -27.93 -17.28
CA LEU A 18 0.01 -28.11 -17.11
C LEU A 18 0.76 -26.79 -17.31
N CYS A 19 0.37 -25.99 -18.30
CA CYS A 19 0.95 -24.67 -18.55
C CYS A 19 0.69 -23.70 -17.38
N VAL A 20 -0.54 -23.66 -16.85
CA VAL A 20 -0.90 -22.83 -15.70
C VAL A 20 -0.16 -23.28 -14.43
N ALA A 21 -0.09 -24.59 -14.19
CA ALA A 21 0.63 -25.15 -13.04
C ALA A 21 2.12 -24.82 -13.10
N LEU A 22 2.75 -24.94 -14.27
CA LEU A 22 4.13 -24.52 -14.49
C LEU A 22 4.32 -23.02 -14.24
N GLY A 23 3.42 -22.18 -14.75
CA GLY A 23 3.46 -20.74 -14.53
C GLY A 23 3.37 -20.36 -13.05
N LEU A 24 2.45 -20.97 -12.30
CA LEU A 24 2.30 -20.75 -10.86
C LEU A 24 3.53 -21.21 -10.08
N TRP A 25 4.08 -22.37 -10.44
CA TRP A 25 5.28 -22.90 -9.78
C TRP A 25 6.50 -22.00 -10.01
N LEU A 26 6.70 -21.53 -11.24
CA LEU A 26 7.77 -20.58 -11.56
C LEU A 26 7.58 -19.23 -10.87
N GLY A 27 6.34 -18.75 -10.78
CA GLY A 27 6.00 -17.54 -10.02
C GLY A 27 6.34 -17.67 -8.54
N ALA A 28 5.99 -18.81 -7.92
CA ALA A 28 6.32 -19.08 -6.52
C ALA A 28 7.84 -19.13 -6.29
N MET A 29 8.60 -19.78 -7.18
CA MET A 29 10.06 -19.79 -7.10
C MET A 29 10.67 -18.39 -7.21
N ALA A 30 10.18 -17.57 -8.14
CA ALA A 30 10.66 -16.21 -8.31
C ALA A 30 10.44 -15.38 -7.04
N ILE A 31 9.25 -15.44 -6.44
CA ILE A 31 8.95 -14.73 -5.19
C ILE A 31 9.83 -15.21 -4.04
N ALA A 32 10.00 -16.52 -3.88
CA ALA A 32 10.84 -17.10 -2.83
C ALA A 32 12.30 -16.65 -2.97
N LEU A 33 12.85 -16.69 -4.20
CA LEU A 33 14.20 -16.20 -4.48
C LEU A 33 14.32 -14.70 -4.23
N SER A 34 13.34 -13.89 -4.64
CA SER A 34 13.34 -12.45 -4.37
C SER A 34 13.33 -12.14 -2.87
N LEU A 35 12.53 -12.84 -2.08
CA LEU A 35 12.50 -12.68 -0.62
C LEU A 35 13.82 -13.11 0.02
N LEU A 36 14.38 -14.25 -0.42
CA LEU A 36 15.68 -14.73 0.06
C LEU A 36 16.78 -13.70 -0.25
N LEU A 37 16.78 -13.15 -1.47
CA LEU A 37 17.73 -12.12 -1.88
C LEU A 37 17.56 -10.84 -1.06
N ALA A 38 16.32 -10.41 -0.84
CA ALA A 38 16.01 -9.26 0.00
C ALA A 38 16.47 -9.47 1.45
N HIS A 39 16.36 -10.69 1.99
CA HIS A 39 16.87 -11.02 3.32
C HIS A 39 18.40 -11.02 3.38
N GLN A 40 19.08 -11.46 2.31
CA GLN A 40 20.56 -11.44 2.25
C GLN A 40 21.12 -10.04 1.99
N LEU A 41 20.42 -9.21 1.22
CA LEU A 41 20.80 -7.83 0.91
C LEU A 41 20.29 -6.81 1.93
N TRP A 42 19.41 -7.23 2.85
CA TRP A 42 19.05 -6.43 4.02
C TRP A 42 20.38 -6.03 4.69
N PRO A 43 20.69 -4.73 4.79
CA PRO A 43 21.80 -4.31 5.62
C PRO A 43 21.41 -4.68 7.04
N LEU A 44 22.19 -5.58 7.66
CA LEU A 44 22.14 -5.77 9.10
C LEU A 44 22.11 -4.37 9.73
N PRO A 45 21.12 -4.01 10.56
CA PRO A 45 21.26 -2.85 11.41
C PRO A 45 22.63 -2.97 12.11
N PRO A 46 23.36 -1.86 12.33
CA PRO A 46 24.61 -1.91 13.07
C PRO A 46 24.30 -2.25 14.55
N GLU A 47 23.92 -3.49 14.79
CA GLU A 47 23.72 -4.04 16.12
C GLU A 47 25.09 -4.41 16.65
N GLN A 48 25.38 -3.80 17.79
CA GLN A 48 26.54 -3.99 18.63
C GLN A 48 26.98 -5.45 18.65
N GLN A 49 28.25 -5.68 18.31
CA GLN A 49 28.97 -6.91 18.60
C GLN A 49 28.92 -7.18 20.11
N THR A 50 27.86 -7.82 20.58
CA THR A 50 27.75 -8.27 21.96
C THR A 50 28.33 -9.67 22.01
N ALA A 51 29.65 -9.72 22.20
CA ALA A 51 30.30 -10.88 22.76
C ALA A 51 29.67 -11.22 24.13
N ALA A 52 29.66 -12.52 24.44
CA ALA A 52 29.24 -13.24 25.65
C ALA A 52 28.99 -12.44 26.96
N PRO A 53 28.07 -12.93 27.83
CA PRO A 53 27.46 -12.15 28.90
C PRO A 53 28.44 -11.94 30.06
N ALA A 54 29.05 -10.76 30.13
CA ALA A 54 29.45 -10.19 31.41
C ALA A 54 28.25 -9.42 31.96
N VAL A 55 27.89 -9.68 33.21
CA VAL A 55 26.81 -9.00 33.95
C VAL A 55 26.98 -7.49 33.80
N ALA A 56 26.20 -6.88 32.91
CA ALA A 56 26.06 -5.44 32.77
C ALA A 56 24.72 -5.02 33.40
N PRO A 57 24.66 -3.85 34.07
CA PRO A 57 23.44 -3.39 34.71
C PRO A 57 22.34 -3.22 33.65
N ALA A 58 21.09 -3.42 34.06
CA ALA A 58 19.92 -3.30 33.20
C ALA A 58 20.02 -2.03 32.33
N PRO A 59 19.78 -2.12 31.01
CA PRO A 59 19.85 -0.96 30.15
C PRO A 59 18.80 0.04 30.65
N VAL A 60 19.27 1.19 31.13
CA VAL A 60 18.43 2.35 31.37
C VAL A 60 17.91 2.73 29.99
N GLN A 61 16.64 2.39 29.70
CA GLN A 61 15.98 2.91 28.52
C GLN A 61 16.08 4.44 28.62
N PRO A 62 16.70 5.13 27.65
CA PRO A 62 16.70 6.58 27.67
C PRO A 62 15.24 7.01 27.65
N ALA A 63 14.84 7.90 28.56
CA ALA A 63 13.48 8.42 28.66
C ALA A 63 13.00 9.00 27.31
N ASP A 64 13.95 9.40 26.47
CA ASP A 64 13.75 9.90 25.12
C ASP A 64 13.19 8.86 24.14
N ALA A 65 13.49 7.55 24.30
CA ALA A 65 13.01 6.52 23.37
C ALA A 65 11.47 6.32 23.44
N GLN A 66 10.87 6.48 24.62
CA GLN A 66 9.41 6.45 24.76
C GLN A 66 8.77 7.72 24.22
N ALA A 67 9.42 8.88 24.41
CA ALA A 67 8.96 10.14 23.85
C ALA A 67 9.01 10.13 22.31
N GLU A 68 10.09 9.63 21.72
CA GLU A 68 10.22 9.48 20.25
C GLU A 68 9.15 8.56 19.66
N MET A 69 8.85 7.44 20.32
CA MET A 69 7.79 6.52 19.89
C MET A 69 6.40 7.17 19.99
N PHE A 70 6.15 7.98 21.02
CA PHE A 70 4.90 8.71 21.18
C PHE A 70 4.75 9.82 20.13
N GLU A 71 5.80 10.59 19.85
CA GLU A 71 5.79 11.60 18.80
C GLU A 71 5.58 10.97 17.42
N ARG A 72 6.24 9.84 17.15
CA ARG A 72 6.02 9.09 15.89
C ARG A 72 4.60 8.55 15.78
N TYR A 73 4.02 8.08 16.88
CA TYR A 73 2.62 7.66 16.91
C TYR A 73 1.67 8.83 16.62
N LYS A 74 1.88 10.00 17.23
CA LYS A 74 1.08 11.20 16.91
C LYS A 74 1.16 11.57 15.44
N HIS A 75 2.37 11.56 14.86
CA HIS A 75 2.56 11.82 13.43
C HIS A 75 1.77 10.83 12.56
N MET A 76 1.81 9.54 12.90
CA MET A 76 1.03 8.53 12.18
C MET A 76 -0.49 8.73 12.34
N LEU A 77 -0.95 9.09 13.54
CA LEU A 77 -2.36 9.34 13.81
C LEU A 77 -2.87 10.53 12.99
N GLN A 78 -2.14 11.65 13.01
CA GLN A 78 -2.49 12.84 12.24
C GLN A 78 -2.49 12.54 10.74
N GLN A 79 -1.53 11.74 10.26
CA GLN A 79 -1.49 11.30 8.87
C GLN A 79 -2.69 10.41 8.50
N GLN A 80 -3.08 9.49 9.38
CA GLN A 80 -4.27 8.65 9.18
C GLN A 80 -5.56 9.49 9.14
N GLU A 81 -5.72 10.45 10.06
CA GLU A 81 -6.89 11.34 10.06
C GLU A 81 -7.03 12.10 8.74
N GLN A 82 -5.92 12.62 8.19
CA GLN A 82 -5.92 13.31 6.90
C GLN A 82 -6.28 12.38 5.74
N GLN A 83 -5.74 11.15 5.73
CA GLN A 83 -6.06 10.16 4.70
C GLN A 83 -7.53 9.74 4.78
N GLN A 84 -8.04 9.52 5.99
CA GLN A 84 -9.42 9.11 6.22
C GLN A 84 -10.43 10.20 5.83
N ALA A 85 -10.12 11.47 6.10
CA ALA A 85 -10.93 12.60 5.62
C ALA A 85 -10.95 12.67 4.07
N ALA A 86 -9.80 12.44 3.43
CA ALA A 86 -9.72 12.41 1.97
C ALA A 86 -10.51 11.24 1.37
N GLU A 87 -10.39 10.04 1.93
CA GLU A 87 -11.15 8.87 1.46
C GLU A 87 -12.65 9.01 1.72
N ALA A 88 -13.05 9.57 2.87
CA ALA A 88 -14.46 9.84 3.16
C ALA A 88 -15.09 10.78 2.11
N ALA A 89 -14.36 11.82 1.69
CA ALA A 89 -14.83 12.73 0.65
C ALA A 89 -14.97 12.04 -0.73
N GLN A 90 -14.19 11.00 -1.00
CA GLN A 90 -14.17 10.27 -2.28
C GLN A 90 -15.17 9.11 -2.32
N GLY A 91 -15.38 8.41 -1.20
CA GLY A 91 -16.26 7.25 -1.09
C GLY A 91 -17.69 7.57 -0.71
N ASN A 92 -17.99 8.80 -0.29
CA ASN A 92 -19.34 9.19 0.10
C ASN A 92 -20.30 9.18 -1.11
N PRO A 93 -21.41 8.40 -1.08
CA PRO A 93 -22.37 8.35 -2.18
C PRO A 93 -22.96 9.72 -2.55
N ARG A 94 -23.09 10.66 -1.58
CA ARG A 94 -23.54 12.02 -1.86
C ARG A 94 -22.55 12.78 -2.77
N ASN A 95 -21.25 12.57 -2.55
CA ASN A 95 -20.19 13.21 -3.32
C ASN A 95 -20.03 12.55 -4.69
N LEU A 96 -20.16 11.22 -4.73
CA LEU A 96 -20.20 10.44 -5.97
C LEU A 96 -21.41 10.81 -6.85
N ASN A 97 -22.54 11.22 -6.28
CA ASN A 97 -23.70 11.65 -7.07
C ASN A 97 -23.63 13.11 -7.54
N SER A 98 -22.62 13.88 -7.11
CA SER A 98 -22.42 15.28 -7.51
C SER A 98 -21.31 15.41 -8.57
N PRO A 99 -21.63 15.72 -9.85
CA PRO A 99 -20.63 15.83 -10.91
C PRO A 99 -19.63 16.98 -10.67
N LYS A 100 -20.07 18.07 -10.00
CA LYS A 100 -19.17 19.18 -9.64
C LYS A 100 -18.17 18.77 -8.56
N CYS A 101 -18.61 18.02 -7.55
CA CYS A 101 -17.69 17.50 -6.53
C CYS A 101 -16.66 16.57 -7.17
N GLN A 102 -17.09 15.63 -8.01
CA GLN A 102 -16.16 14.71 -8.70
C GLN A 102 -15.11 15.45 -9.53
N PHE A 103 -15.52 16.47 -10.29
CA PHE A 103 -14.59 17.26 -11.10
C PHE A 103 -13.52 17.93 -10.23
N TRP A 104 -13.93 18.65 -9.20
CA TRP A 104 -12.99 19.38 -8.33
C TRP A 104 -12.13 18.45 -7.48
N LEU A 105 -12.69 17.32 -7.04
CA LEU A 105 -11.95 16.31 -6.30
C LEU A 105 -10.86 15.65 -7.17
N GLN A 106 -11.17 15.36 -8.44
CA GLN A 106 -10.20 14.84 -9.40
C GLN A 106 -9.14 15.88 -9.74
N GLN A 107 -9.51 17.14 -9.91
CA GLN A 107 -8.56 18.22 -10.17
C GLN A 107 -7.63 18.46 -8.97
N ASN A 108 -8.15 18.42 -7.74
CA ASN A 108 -7.33 18.57 -6.54
C ASN A 108 -6.34 17.41 -6.35
N ARG A 109 -6.70 16.20 -6.79
CA ARG A 109 -5.81 15.03 -6.77
C ARG A 109 -4.68 15.10 -7.79
N THR A 110 -4.94 15.64 -8.98
CA THR A 110 -3.93 15.73 -10.06
C THR A 110 -3.04 16.97 -9.92
N ALA A 111 -3.59 18.08 -9.42
CA ALA A 111 -2.88 19.32 -9.16
C ALA A 111 -3.53 20.08 -7.99
N PRO A 112 -3.03 19.92 -6.75
CA PRO A 112 -3.51 20.66 -5.60
C PRO A 112 -3.23 22.16 -5.79
N THR A 113 -4.29 22.98 -5.83
CA THR A 113 -4.19 24.44 -5.91
C THR A 113 -5.19 25.04 -4.92
N ASP A 114 -4.96 26.27 -4.45
CA ASP A 114 -5.90 26.94 -3.54
C ASP A 114 -7.31 27.02 -4.13
N LYS A 115 -7.42 27.25 -5.44
CA LYS A 115 -8.70 27.24 -6.15
C LYS A 115 -9.36 25.87 -6.10
N SER A 116 -8.65 24.79 -6.46
CA SER A 116 -9.24 23.45 -6.45
C SER A 116 -9.62 23.00 -5.04
N GLN A 117 -8.82 23.31 -4.02
CA GLN A 117 -9.19 23.05 -2.62
C GLN A 117 -10.45 23.80 -2.18
N ALA A 118 -10.54 25.09 -2.47
CA ALA A 118 -11.72 25.89 -2.13
C ALA A 118 -12.99 25.33 -2.77
N ASN A 119 -12.92 24.92 -4.04
CA ASN A 119 -14.08 24.33 -4.72
C ASN A 119 -14.41 22.91 -4.22
N VAL A 120 -13.41 22.12 -3.77
CA VAL A 120 -13.70 20.85 -3.08
C VAL A 120 -14.45 21.11 -1.77
N LEU A 121 -14.06 22.10 -0.99
CA LEU A 121 -14.75 22.47 0.25
C LEU A 121 -16.17 22.98 -0.01
N GLU A 122 -16.39 23.72 -1.10
CA GLU A 122 -17.71 24.24 -1.47
C GLU A 122 -18.65 23.15 -2.01
N PHE A 123 -18.14 22.19 -2.79
CA PHE A 123 -18.99 21.23 -3.51
C PHE A 123 -19.03 19.81 -2.92
N CYS A 124 -18.10 19.44 -2.03
CA CYS A 124 -17.97 18.07 -1.49
C CYS A 124 -18.24 17.93 0.03
N TYR A 125 -18.46 19.03 0.75
CA TYR A 125 -18.91 19.06 2.15
C TYR A 125 -20.33 19.64 2.24
#